data_AF-F7QHZ2-F1
#
_entry.id   AF-F7QHZ2-F1
#
_cell.length_a   1.000
_cell.length_b   1.000
_cell.length_c   1.000
_cell.angle_alpha   90.00
_cell.angle_beta   90.00
_cell.angle_gamma   90.00
#
_symmetry.space_group_name_H-M   'P 1'
#
loop_
_entity.id
_entity.type
_entity.pdbx_description
1 polymer ?
#
loop_
_entity_poly.entity_id
_entity_poly.type
_entity_poly.pdbx_seq_one_letter_code
_entity_poly.pdbx_strand_id
1 'polypeptide(L)'
;MSKPAPDKDTNNRVVAVTLDEESIGRSGPDIEHERAIAIYDLVEQNLFAPEGDHTGPFTLHIGITGNRLMFDIKRADGTPCVVHLLSLTPFRRIVKDYFMICDSYYQAIRTATPDKIEAIDMGRKGIHDEGSRTLMERLEGKVRVDFETSRRLFTLISVLHWKGEGGGA
;
A
#
# COMPACT_ATOMS: atom_id res chain seq x y z
N MET A 1 -21.01 20.11 24.90
CA MET A 1 -20.23 20.86 23.89
C MET A 1 -19.56 19.83 23.00
N SER A 2 -20.04 19.65 21.76
CA SER A 2 -19.39 18.74 20.82
C SER A 2 -18.04 19.32 20.43
N LYS A 3 -16.99 18.51 20.60
CA LYS A 3 -15.66 18.79 20.05
C LYS A 3 -15.83 18.99 18.53
N PRO A 4 -15.31 20.08 17.94
CA PRO A 4 -15.36 20.23 16.49
C PRO A 4 -14.66 19.02 15.86
N ALA A 5 -15.25 18.49 14.78
CA ALA A 5 -14.59 17.48 13.96
C ALA A 5 -13.19 18.01 13.60
N PRO A 6 -12.13 17.17 13.66
CA PRO A 6 -10.81 17.63 13.26
C PRO A 6 -10.91 18.18 11.84
N ASP A 7 -10.51 19.43 11.68
CA ASP A 7 -10.46 20.11 10.39
C ASP A 7 -9.68 19.19 9.43
N LYS A 8 -10.30 18.76 8.33
CA LYS A 8 -9.62 17.87 7.36
C LYS A 8 -8.41 18.65 6.86
N ASP A 9 -7.20 18.20 7.17
CA ASP A 9 -5.96 18.82 6.66
C ASP A 9 -5.96 18.73 5.14
N THR A 10 -6.34 19.84 4.48
CA THR A 10 -6.52 19.91 3.03
C THR A 10 -5.19 19.91 2.28
N ASN A 11 -4.08 20.22 2.96
CA ASN A 11 -2.77 20.39 2.37
C ASN A 11 -1.92 19.12 2.48
N ASN A 12 -2.03 18.36 3.58
CA ASN A 12 -1.24 17.16 3.84
C ASN A 12 -2.02 15.88 3.54
N ARG A 13 -2.45 15.73 2.29
CA ARG A 13 -3.21 14.56 1.85
C ARG A 13 -3.04 14.22 0.39
N VAL A 14 -3.23 12.95 0.05
CA VAL A 14 -3.48 12.51 -1.32
C VAL A 14 -4.97 12.63 -1.68
N VAL A 15 -5.24 13.13 -2.87
CA VAL A 15 -6.59 13.26 -3.45
C VAL A 15 -6.80 12.38 -4.69
N ALA A 16 -5.74 11.80 -5.22
CA ALA A 16 -5.82 10.78 -6.26
C ALA A 16 -4.63 9.82 -6.12
N VAL A 17 -4.90 8.53 -6.31
CA VAL A 17 -3.87 7.48 -6.35
C VAL A 17 -4.05 6.66 -7.61
N THR A 18 -2.95 6.42 -8.32
CA THR A 18 -2.92 5.59 -9.54
C THR A 18 -1.80 4.57 -9.44
N LEU A 19 -1.98 3.43 -10.11
CA LEU A 19 -1.01 2.37 -10.18
C LEU A 19 -0.47 2.28 -11.62
N ASP A 20 0.84 2.05 -11.75
CA ASP A 20 1.45 1.67 -13.01
C ASP A 20 1.03 0.21 -13.33
N GLU A 21 0.12 0.07 -14.28
CA GLU A 21 -0.43 -1.24 -14.66
C GLU A 21 0.60 -2.17 -15.30
N GLU A 22 1.61 -1.62 -15.97
CA GLU A 22 2.65 -2.41 -16.65
C GLU A 22 3.57 -3.09 -15.65
N SER A 23 3.90 -2.39 -14.56
CA SER A 23 4.87 -2.85 -13.56
C SER A 23 4.23 -3.56 -12.36
N ILE A 24 3.03 -3.18 -11.95
CA ILE A 24 2.32 -3.81 -10.81
C ILE A 24 1.43 -4.97 -11.27
N GLY A 25 1.03 -4.97 -12.54
CA GLY A 25 0.23 -6.02 -13.15
C GLY A 25 -1.25 -5.97 -12.75
N ARG A 26 -2.11 -6.43 -13.66
CA ARG A 26 -3.54 -6.64 -13.41
C ARG A 26 -3.74 -7.97 -12.68
N SER A 27 -4.66 -7.97 -11.72
CA SER A 27 -4.98 -9.15 -10.92
C SER A 27 -6.42 -9.63 -11.16
N GLY A 28 -6.80 -10.75 -10.57
CA GLY A 28 -8.17 -11.26 -10.65
C GLY A 28 -9.20 -10.29 -10.03
N PRO A 29 -10.50 -10.45 -10.34
CA PRO A 29 -11.55 -9.51 -9.94
C PRO A 29 -11.58 -9.19 -8.43
N ASP A 30 -11.34 -10.18 -7.58
CA ASP A 30 -11.33 -10.00 -6.12
C ASP A 30 -10.22 -9.05 -5.65
N ILE A 31 -9.01 -9.19 -6.24
CA ILE A 31 -7.88 -8.32 -5.92
C ILE A 31 -8.12 -6.90 -6.42
N GLU A 32 -8.71 -6.76 -7.60
CA GLU A 32 -9.01 -5.44 -8.15
C GLU A 32 -10.11 -4.73 -7.35
N HIS A 33 -11.06 -5.48 -6.80
CA HIS A 33 -12.03 -4.96 -5.85
C HIS A 33 -11.36 -4.48 -4.55
N GLU A 34 -10.46 -5.26 -3.96
CA GLU A 34 -9.69 -4.84 -2.78
C GLU A 34 -8.84 -3.59 -3.06
N ARG A 35 -8.22 -3.49 -4.24
CA ARG A 35 -7.47 -2.30 -4.68
C ARG A 35 -8.37 -1.07 -4.78
N ALA A 36 -9.54 -1.19 -5.39
CA ALA A 36 -10.48 -0.09 -5.52
C ALA A 36 -10.96 0.43 -4.16
N ILE A 37 -11.26 -0.46 -3.23
CA ILE A 37 -11.61 -0.10 -1.84
C ILE A 37 -10.44 0.63 -1.17
N ALA A 38 -9.23 0.09 -1.27
CA ALA A 38 -8.05 0.71 -0.66
C ALA A 38 -7.75 2.11 -1.23
N ILE A 39 -7.91 2.33 -2.54
CA ILE A 39 -7.77 3.66 -3.16
C ILE A 39 -8.86 4.60 -2.65
N TYR A 40 -10.12 4.15 -2.62
CA TYR A 40 -11.24 4.96 -2.15
C TYR A 40 -11.02 5.42 -0.71
N ASP A 41 -10.71 4.48 0.19
CA ASP A 41 -10.48 4.78 1.61
C ASP A 41 -9.27 5.71 1.79
N LEU A 42 -8.21 5.52 0.99
CA LEU A 42 -7.01 6.34 1.04
C LEU A 42 -7.32 7.77 0.61
N VAL A 43 -8.09 7.98 -0.46
CA VAL A 43 -8.48 9.31 -0.92
C VAL A 43 -9.43 9.99 0.09
N GLU A 44 -10.33 9.24 0.71
CA GLU A 44 -11.28 9.80 1.68
C GLU A 44 -10.61 10.25 2.98
N GLN A 45 -9.68 9.43 3.51
CA GLN A 45 -8.99 9.71 4.77
C GLN A 45 -7.54 9.23 4.75
N ASN A 46 -6.61 10.19 4.80
CA ASN A 46 -5.19 9.94 4.92
C ASN A 46 -4.46 11.11 5.58
N LEU A 47 -3.29 10.82 6.12
CA LEU A 47 -2.23 11.79 6.35
C LEU A 47 -1.11 11.49 5.36
N PHE A 48 -0.84 12.43 4.46
CA PHE A 48 0.23 12.28 3.49
C PHE A 48 0.94 13.62 3.27
N ALA A 49 2.10 13.77 3.90
CA ALA A 49 2.91 14.98 3.83
C ALA A 49 4.33 14.64 3.36
N PRO A 50 4.66 14.86 2.08
CA PRO A 50 6.03 14.80 1.61
C PRO A 50 6.92 15.77 2.41
N GLU A 51 8.13 15.33 2.76
CA GLU A 51 9.13 16.18 3.42
C GLU A 51 9.58 17.30 2.48
N GLY A 52 9.97 18.44 3.06
CA GLY A 52 10.34 19.65 2.33
C GLY A 52 9.22 20.69 2.26
N ASP A 53 9.44 21.75 1.47
CA ASP A 53 8.51 22.87 1.34
C ASP A 53 7.44 22.62 0.26
N HIS A 54 6.67 21.55 0.47
CA HIS A 54 5.59 21.14 -0.41
C HIS A 54 4.23 21.36 0.25
N THR A 55 3.38 22.17 -0.37
CA THR A 55 1.96 22.28 0.00
C THR A 55 1.12 21.53 -1.02
N GLY A 56 0.28 20.61 -0.54
CA GLY A 56 -0.66 19.84 -1.36
C GLY A 56 -2.00 20.57 -1.57
N PRO A 57 -3.08 19.84 -1.89
CA PRO A 57 -3.17 18.38 -1.90
C PRO A 57 -2.33 17.72 -3.01
N PHE A 58 -2.02 16.45 -2.82
CA PHE A 58 -1.12 15.67 -3.68
C PHE A 58 -1.86 14.63 -4.52
N THR A 59 -1.26 14.25 -5.63
CA THR A 59 -1.55 13.03 -6.36
C THR A 59 -0.37 12.08 -6.22
N LEU A 60 -0.65 10.79 -6.11
CA LEU A 60 0.36 9.75 -5.96
C LEU A 60 0.23 8.75 -7.11
N HIS A 61 1.32 8.55 -7.82
CA HIS A 61 1.46 7.46 -8.77
C HIS A 61 2.45 6.43 -8.22
N ILE A 62 2.01 5.17 -8.15
CA ILE A 62 2.80 4.06 -7.59
C ILE A 62 3.19 3.10 -8.71
N GLY A 63 4.48 2.76 -8.79
CA GLY A 63 4.97 1.78 -9.77
C GLY A 63 6.18 1.00 -9.27
N ILE A 64 6.64 0.03 -10.06
CA ILE A 64 7.91 -0.68 -9.82
C ILE A 64 8.92 -0.28 -10.89
N THR A 65 10.13 0.10 -10.47
CA THR A 65 11.27 0.28 -11.37
C THR A 65 12.44 -0.59 -10.90
N GLY A 66 12.78 -1.61 -11.69
CA GLY A 66 13.74 -2.64 -11.31
C GLY A 66 13.32 -3.34 -10.01
N ASN A 67 14.13 -3.25 -8.95
CA ASN A 67 13.84 -3.79 -7.62
C ASN A 67 13.45 -2.68 -6.61
N ARG A 68 12.80 -1.62 -7.09
CA ARG A 68 12.40 -0.48 -6.27
C ARG A 68 10.93 -0.13 -6.47
N LEU A 69 10.25 0.15 -5.35
CA LEU A 69 8.93 0.77 -5.32
C LEU A 69 9.09 2.26 -5.55
N MET A 70 8.41 2.77 -6.57
CA MET A 70 8.40 4.18 -6.93
C MET A 70 7.13 4.85 -6.41
N PHE A 71 7.31 5.95 -5.69
CA PHE A 71 6.26 6.93 -5.39
C PHE A 71 6.56 8.20 -6.18
N ASP A 72 5.81 8.47 -7.24
CA ASP A 72 5.83 9.74 -7.98
C ASP A 72 4.73 10.65 -7.41
N ILE A 73 5.16 11.73 -6.76
CA ILE A 73 4.30 12.64 -6.01
C ILE A 73 4.22 13.98 -6.73
N LYS A 74 3.00 14.40 -7.05
CA LYS A 74 2.70 15.67 -7.70
C LYS A 74 1.67 16.45 -6.90
N ARG A 75 1.55 17.75 -7.14
CA ARG A 75 0.39 18.53 -6.69
C ARG A 75 -0.85 18.15 -7.50
N ALA A 76 -2.03 18.53 -7.00
CA ALA A 76 -3.30 18.29 -7.68
C ALA A 76 -3.41 18.94 -9.08
N ASP A 77 -2.64 20.01 -9.34
CA ASP A 77 -2.55 20.65 -10.66
C ASP A 77 -1.58 19.93 -11.63
N GLY A 78 -0.96 18.83 -11.19
CA GLY A 78 0.01 18.06 -11.96
C GLY A 78 1.46 18.52 -11.81
N THR A 79 1.73 19.60 -11.06
CA THR A 79 3.10 20.08 -10.82
C THR A 79 3.91 19.02 -10.08
N PRO A 80 5.06 18.56 -10.62
CA PRO A 80 5.91 17.59 -9.94
C PRO A 80 6.43 18.11 -8.59
N CYS A 81 6.38 17.28 -7.54
CA CYS A 81 7.01 17.58 -6.26
C CYS A 81 8.30 16.79 -6.09
N VAL A 82 8.18 15.47 -6.01
CA VAL A 82 9.30 14.58 -5.70
C VAL A 82 8.99 13.16 -6.15
N VAL A 83 10.04 12.41 -6.53
CA VAL A 83 9.96 10.97 -6.78
C VAL A 83 10.84 10.24 -5.76
N HIS A 84 10.26 9.28 -5.05
CA HIS A 84 10.98 8.41 -4.12
C HIS A 84 11.08 6.99 -4.66
N LEU A 85 12.29 6.43 -4.61
CA LEU A 85 12.56 5.04 -4.97
C LEU A 85 12.97 4.22 -3.74
N LEU A 86 12.03 3.45 -3.21
CA LEU A 86 12.20 2.63 -2.01
C LEU A 86 12.69 1.24 -2.41
N SER A 87 13.76 0.74 -1.77
CA SER A 87 14.20 -0.65 -1.97
C SER A 87 13.07 -1.61 -1.57
N LEU A 88 12.77 -2.58 -2.44
CA LEU A 88 11.80 -3.64 -2.15
C LEU A 88 12.37 -4.74 -1.25
N THR A 89 13.69 -4.76 -1.03
CA THR A 89 14.38 -5.82 -0.25
C THR A 89 13.79 -6.06 1.15
N PRO A 90 13.44 -5.02 1.95
CA PRO A 90 12.83 -5.22 3.28
C PRO A 90 11.46 -5.91 3.24
N PHE A 91 10.75 -5.85 2.11
CA PHE A 91 9.42 -6.45 1.96
C PHE A 91 9.47 -7.92 1.51
N ARG A 92 10.63 -8.45 1.12
CA ARG A 92 10.77 -9.81 0.55
C ARG A 92 10.13 -10.89 1.42
N ARG A 93 10.41 -10.87 2.73
CA ARG A 93 9.85 -11.85 3.67
C ARG A 93 8.34 -11.69 3.78
N ILE A 94 7.87 -10.46 3.99
CA ILE A 94 6.45 -10.12 4.18
C ILE A 94 5.62 -10.53 2.96
N VAL A 95 6.13 -10.26 1.76
CA VAL A 95 5.48 -10.66 0.50
C VAL A 95 5.44 -12.19 0.36
N LYS A 96 6.51 -12.90 0.73
CA LYS A 96 6.52 -14.37 0.73
C LYS A 96 5.49 -14.93 1.70
N ASP A 97 5.43 -14.40 2.92
CA ASP A 97 4.48 -14.83 3.94
C ASP A 97 3.04 -14.53 3.51
N TYR A 98 2.82 -13.41 2.82
CA TYR A 98 1.54 -13.07 2.20
C TYR A 98 1.09 -14.12 1.17
N PHE A 99 1.99 -14.56 0.28
CA PHE A 99 1.65 -15.61 -0.69
C PHE A 99 1.30 -16.94 -0.01
N MET A 100 2.04 -17.32 1.03
CA MET A 100 1.77 -18.55 1.78
C MET A 100 0.42 -18.51 2.50
N ILE A 101 0.02 -17.36 3.04
CA ILE A 101 -1.27 -17.24 3.72
C ILE A 101 -2.44 -17.21 2.74
N CYS A 102 -2.28 -16.59 1.56
CA CYS A 102 -3.27 -16.62 0.50
C CYS A 102 -3.52 -18.05 -0.01
N ASP A 103 -2.47 -18.84 -0.23
CA ASP A 103 -2.61 -20.25 -0.61
C ASP A 103 -3.32 -21.05 0.49
N SER A 104 -2.94 -20.83 1.75
CA SER A 104 -3.60 -21.45 2.91
C SER A 104 -5.09 -21.11 2.99
N TYR A 105 -5.46 -19.86 2.71
CA TYR A 105 -6.85 -19.41 2.66
C TYR A 105 -7.64 -20.11 1.54
N TYR A 106 -7.08 -20.19 0.32
CA TYR A 106 -7.73 -20.87 -0.81
C TYR A 106 -7.98 -22.35 -0.54
N GLN A 107 -7.06 -23.04 0.13
CA GLN A 107 -7.27 -24.43 0.54
C GLN A 107 -8.31 -24.55 1.65
N ALA A 108 -8.32 -23.62 2.60
CA ALA A 108 -9.19 -23.66 3.77
C ALA A 108 -10.64 -23.30 3.45
N ILE A 109 -10.92 -22.29 2.62
CA ILE A 109 -12.29 -21.77 2.44
C ILE A 109 -13.29 -22.81 1.91
N ARG A 110 -12.81 -23.87 1.26
CA ARG A 110 -13.67 -24.94 0.72
C ARG A 110 -14.06 -26.01 1.74
N THR A 111 -13.26 -26.22 2.79
CA THR A 111 -13.38 -27.41 3.67
C THR A 111 -13.11 -27.16 5.16
N ALA A 112 -12.56 -26.00 5.53
CA ALA A 112 -12.14 -25.72 6.89
C ALA A 112 -13.29 -25.26 7.79
N THR A 113 -13.09 -25.43 9.09
CA THR A 113 -13.99 -24.91 10.12
C THR A 113 -13.89 -23.38 10.20
N PRO A 114 -14.94 -22.68 10.68
CA PRO A 114 -14.92 -21.24 10.90
C PRO A 114 -13.70 -20.76 11.71
N ASP A 115 -13.38 -21.44 12.81
CA ASP A 115 -12.23 -21.10 13.66
C ASP A 115 -10.89 -21.12 12.91
N LYS A 116 -10.74 -22.04 11.95
CA LYS A 116 -9.54 -22.15 11.14
C LYS A 116 -9.47 -21.03 10.10
N ILE A 117 -10.60 -20.62 9.54
CA ILE A 117 -10.69 -19.47 8.62
C ILE A 117 -10.35 -18.18 9.39
N GLU A 118 -10.92 -17.99 10.59
CA GLU A 118 -10.61 -16.85 11.45
C GLU A 118 -9.12 -16.77 11.81
N ALA A 119 -8.49 -17.90 12.14
CA ALA A 119 -7.06 -17.95 12.42
C ALA A 119 -6.21 -17.51 11.21
N ILE A 120 -6.60 -17.90 10.00
CA ILE A 120 -5.94 -17.48 8.76
C ILE A 120 -6.14 -15.97 8.54
N ASP A 121 -7.35 -15.45 8.74
CA ASP A 121 -7.65 -14.03 8.59
C ASP A 121 -6.87 -13.17 9.59
N MET A 122 -6.71 -13.64 10.83
CA MET A 122 -5.85 -12.98 11.82
C MET A 122 -4.39 -12.96 11.39
N GLY A 123 -3.87 -14.08 10.87
CA GLY A 123 -2.53 -14.13 10.31
C GLY A 123 -2.34 -13.15 9.13
N ARG A 124 -3.34 -13.06 8.24
CA ARG A 124 -3.32 -12.13 7.10
C ARG A 124 -3.25 -10.68 7.58
N LYS A 125 -4.05 -10.32 8.60
CA LYS A 125 -4.02 -9.00 9.23
C LYS A 125 -2.63 -8.70 9.82
N GLY A 126 -2.01 -9.68 10.50
CA GLY A 126 -0.66 -9.54 11.05
C GLY A 126 0.40 -9.21 9.99
N ILE A 127 0.34 -9.87 8.83
CA ILE A 127 1.24 -9.62 7.70
C ILE A 127 1.06 -8.20 7.15
N HIS A 128 -0.19 -7.75 6.97
CA HIS A 128 -0.45 -6.38 6.55
C HIS A 128 0.07 -5.36 7.57
N ASP A 129 -0.11 -5.60 8.87
CA ASP A 129 0.38 -4.70 9.91
C ASP A 129 1.92 -4.61 9.92
N GLU A 130 2.62 -5.74 9.72
CA GLU A 130 4.08 -5.77 9.58
C GLU A 130 4.56 -5.02 8.33
N GLY A 131 3.90 -5.25 7.20
CA GLY A 131 4.16 -4.55 5.95
C GLY A 131 3.96 -3.04 6.07
N SER A 132 2.90 -2.64 6.77
CA SER A 132 2.56 -1.24 7.00
C SER A 132 3.61 -0.53 7.87
N ARG A 133 4.09 -1.18 8.94
CA ARG A 133 5.19 -0.64 9.77
C ARG A 133 6.48 -0.51 8.95
N THR A 134 6.83 -1.55 8.21
CA THR A 134 8.00 -1.54 7.33
C THR A 134 7.91 -0.40 6.32
N LEU A 135 6.74 -0.18 5.71
CA LEU A 135 6.54 0.93 4.78
C LEU A 135 6.71 2.29 5.45
N MET A 136 6.18 2.50 6.66
CA MET A 136 6.39 3.74 7.42
C MET A 136 7.89 4.00 7.67
N GLU A 137 8.64 2.99 8.12
CA GLU A 137 10.08 3.09 8.33
C GLU A 137 10.83 3.44 7.03
N ARG A 138 10.38 2.89 5.88
CA ARG A 138 10.96 3.23 4.58
C ARG A 138 10.64 4.65 4.13
N LEU A 139 9.48 5.18 4.53
CA LEU A 139 9.02 6.53 4.23
C LEU A 139 9.54 7.59 5.22
N GLU A 140 10.13 7.18 6.35
CA GLU A 140 10.72 8.11 7.31
C GLU A 140 11.75 9.04 6.62
N GLY A 141 11.64 10.34 6.91
CA GLY A 141 12.41 11.41 6.28
C GLY A 141 12.12 11.62 4.80
N LYS A 142 11.00 11.10 4.26
CA LYS A 142 10.56 11.27 2.86
C LYS A 142 9.11 11.70 2.76
N VAL A 143 8.22 10.94 3.39
CA VAL A 143 6.78 11.22 3.44
C VAL A 143 6.26 10.83 4.80
N ARG A 144 5.72 11.79 5.53
CA ARG A 144 5.03 11.53 6.79
C ARG A 144 3.63 11.00 6.49
N VAL A 145 3.36 9.80 7.01
CA VAL A 145 2.08 9.11 6.93
C VAL A 145 1.67 8.60 8.31
N ASP A 146 0.37 8.44 8.55
CA ASP A 146 -0.11 7.68 9.71
C ASP A 146 -0.21 6.18 9.39
N PHE A 147 -0.45 5.36 10.41
CA PHE A 147 -0.49 3.90 10.26
C PHE A 147 -1.61 3.44 9.32
N GLU A 148 -2.80 4.05 9.40
CA GLU A 148 -3.94 3.71 8.53
C GLU A 148 -3.66 4.03 7.06
N THR A 149 -3.04 5.18 6.79
CA THR A 149 -2.54 5.55 5.47
C THR A 149 -1.51 4.55 4.97
N SER A 150 -0.54 4.20 5.82
CA SER A 150 0.46 3.19 5.46
C SER A 150 -0.15 1.82 5.20
N ARG A 151 -1.19 1.43 5.94
CA ARG A 151 -1.91 0.17 5.75
C ARG A 151 -2.61 0.10 4.41
N ARG A 152 -3.30 1.17 4.01
CA ARG A 152 -3.95 1.27 2.70
C ARG A 152 -2.92 1.27 1.57
N LEU A 153 -1.84 2.05 1.71
CA LEU A 153 -0.72 2.01 0.77
C LEU A 153 -0.11 0.61 0.68
N PHE A 154 0.08 -0.07 1.82
CA PHE A 154 0.60 -1.44 1.87
C PHE A 154 -0.32 -2.41 1.15
N THR A 155 -1.64 -2.31 1.30
CA THR A 155 -2.60 -3.13 0.53
C THR A 155 -2.45 -2.96 -0.98
N LEU A 156 -2.18 -1.75 -1.46
CA LEU A 156 -1.94 -1.50 -2.89
C LEU A 156 -0.64 -2.15 -3.38
N ILE A 157 0.36 -2.31 -2.51
CA ILE A 157 1.66 -2.91 -2.85
C ILE A 157 1.82 -4.38 -2.38
N SER A 158 0.91 -4.93 -1.58
CA SER A 158 1.01 -6.33 -1.11
C SER A 158 0.74 -7.32 -2.24
N VAL A 159 0.08 -6.85 -3.30
CA VAL A 159 -0.23 -7.56 -4.53
C VAL A 159 0.80 -7.30 -5.63
N LEU A 160 1.93 -6.66 -5.31
CA LEU A 160 3.06 -6.62 -6.22
C LEU A 160 3.43 -8.07 -6.54
N HIS A 161 3.22 -8.45 -7.80
CA HIS A 161 3.78 -9.68 -8.32
C HIS A 161 5.30 -9.54 -8.25
N TRP A 162 5.88 -9.98 -7.14
CA TRP A 162 7.31 -10.23 -7.06
C TRP A 162 7.58 -11.38 -8.03
N LYS A 163 7.87 -11.05 -9.30
CA LYS A 163 8.71 -11.89 -10.16
C LYS A 163 10.06 -11.91 -9.48
N GLY A 164 10.18 -12.78 -8.49
CA GLY A 164 11.47 -13.18 -7.96
C GLY A 164 12.23 -13.68 -9.15
N GLU A 165 13.48 -13.24 -9.24
CA GLU A 165 14.51 -13.81 -10.09
C GLU A 165 14.26 -15.31 -10.24
N GLY A 166 13.60 -15.64 -11.33
CA GLY A 166 13.36 -16.98 -11.79
C GLY A 166 14.16 -17.09 -13.06
N GLY A 167 15.30 -17.79 -12.96
CA GLY A 167 15.93 -18.41 -14.13
C GLY A 167 17.13 -17.67 -14.70
N GLY A 168 18.24 -17.69 -13.98
CA GLY A 168 19.54 -17.95 -14.60
C GLY A 168 20.00 -19.33 -14.14
N ALA A 169 19.81 -20.33 -15.01
CA ALA A 169 20.41 -21.67 -15.03
C ALA A 169 20.77 -22.37 -13.70
#